data_AF-A0A842QZC2-F1
#
_entry.id   AF-A0A842QZC2-F1
#
_cell.length_a   1.000
_cell.length_b   1.000
_cell.length_c   1.000
_cell.angle_alpha   90.00
_cell.angle_beta   90.00
_cell.angle_gamma   90.00
#
_symmetry.space_group_name_H-M   'P 1'
#
loop_
_entity.id
_entity.type
_entity.pdbx_description
1 polymer ?
#
loop_
_entity_poly.entity_id
_entity_poly.type
_entity_poly.pdbx_seq_one_letter_code
_entity_poly.pdbx_strand_id
1 'polypeptide(L)'
;MLQVREITIFVIFPIVAVLFIILGALILRRDKRYLANQAYTIFFWSVGIGLLFNVIYVIFPEENLIIAFNLTTTELVNAGFASLLLATLVIYKGEKIVQESIQIKIIMLGIAIACVILGLIPGGIYVIMNDALWSVAFGTMELILTQGILLACVVISLTIIKDLGPEMKRKFLLYIIGIVFLNITFFGTAIDNMNFFPEIHDVFSYLNILVIIGTILIYFGIVRRTESH
;
A
#
# COMPACT_ATOMS: atom_id res chain seq x y z
N MET A 1 -15.41 -20.77 18.20
CA MET A 1 -15.28 -19.30 18.34
C MET A 1 -14.11 -18.92 17.47
N LEU A 2 -14.27 -18.00 16.52
CA LEU A 2 -13.18 -17.64 15.61
C LEU A 2 -12.04 -16.99 16.40
N GLN A 3 -10.80 -17.37 16.13
CA GLN A 3 -9.62 -16.71 16.67
C GLN A 3 -9.52 -15.28 16.08
N VAL A 4 -8.85 -14.37 16.80
CA VAL A 4 -8.67 -12.95 16.37
C VAL A 4 -8.12 -12.85 14.95
N ARG A 5 -7.19 -13.75 14.62
CA ARG A 5 -6.60 -13.87 13.29
C ARG A 5 -7.60 -14.27 12.20
N GLU A 6 -8.48 -15.23 12.47
CA GLU A 6 -9.51 -15.66 11.54
C GLU A 6 -10.53 -14.53 11.28
N ILE A 7 -10.89 -13.76 12.31
CA ILE A 7 -11.74 -12.57 12.14
C ILE A 7 -11.03 -11.54 11.25
N THR A 8 -9.74 -11.32 11.48
CA THR A 8 -8.95 -10.37 10.69
C THR A 8 -8.91 -10.77 9.22
N ILE A 9 -8.62 -12.03 8.93
CA ILE A 9 -8.49 -12.54 7.57
C ILE A 9 -9.85 -12.69 6.88
N PHE A 10 -10.86 -13.27 7.52
CA PHE A 10 -12.13 -13.60 6.86
C PHE A 10 -13.18 -12.48 6.90
N VAL A 11 -13.00 -11.47 7.75
CA VAL A 11 -13.97 -10.37 7.89
C VAL A 11 -13.31 -9.04 7.59
N ILE A 12 -12.23 -8.69 8.28
CA ILE A 12 -11.62 -7.37 8.17
C ILE A 12 -11.01 -7.17 6.78
N PHE A 13 -10.12 -8.06 6.34
CA PHE A 13 -9.43 -7.91 5.04
C PHE A 13 -10.37 -7.86 3.84
N PRO A 14 -11.44 -8.69 3.71
CA PRO A 14 -12.42 -8.55 2.64
C PRO A 14 -13.13 -7.20 2.65
N ILE A 15 -13.54 -6.70 3.82
CA ILE A 15 -14.17 -5.39 3.95
C ILE A 15 -13.21 -4.29 3.51
N VAL A 16 -11.95 -4.35 3.96
CA VAL A 16 -10.91 -3.39 3.55
C VAL A 16 -10.68 -3.46 2.04
N ALA A 17 -10.52 -4.66 1.49
CA ALA A 17 -10.31 -4.86 0.06
C ALA A 17 -11.45 -4.26 -0.78
N VAL A 18 -12.69 -4.53 -0.41
CA VAL A 18 -13.88 -3.96 -1.08
C VAL A 18 -13.90 -2.44 -0.95
N LEU A 19 -13.61 -1.89 0.23
CA LEU A 19 -13.50 -0.44 0.44
C LEU A 19 -12.47 0.17 -0.52
N PHE A 20 -11.28 -0.41 -0.60
CA PHE A 20 -10.22 0.03 -1.50
C PHE A 20 -10.70 0.02 -2.96
N ILE A 21 -11.31 -1.06 -3.42
CA ILE A 21 -11.82 -1.19 -4.79
C ILE A 21 -12.89 -0.11 -5.09
N ILE A 22 -13.83 0.10 -4.17
CA ILE A 22 -14.88 1.12 -4.29
C ILE A 22 -14.27 2.52 -4.38
N LEU A 23 -13.33 2.87 -3.50
CA LEU A 23 -12.71 4.19 -3.49
C LEU A 23 -11.92 4.46 -4.78
N GLY A 24 -11.18 3.45 -5.27
CA GLY A 24 -10.52 3.54 -6.58
C GLY A 24 -11.51 3.78 -7.72
N ALA A 25 -12.64 3.06 -7.73
CA ALA A 25 -13.68 3.25 -8.74
C ALA A 25 -14.33 4.65 -8.67
N LEU A 26 -14.53 5.19 -7.46
CA LEU A 26 -15.05 6.54 -7.26
C LEU A 26 -14.09 7.62 -7.77
N ILE A 27 -12.78 7.44 -7.57
CA ILE A 27 -11.76 8.36 -8.09
C ILE A 27 -11.72 8.33 -9.61
N LEU A 28 -11.67 7.13 -10.21
CA LEU A 28 -11.63 6.97 -11.66
C LEU A 28 -12.84 7.58 -12.36
N ARG A 29 -14.01 7.59 -11.72
CA ARG A 29 -15.24 8.17 -12.27
C ARG A 29 -15.21 9.70 -12.38
N ARG A 30 -14.32 10.40 -11.67
CA ARG A 30 -14.27 11.88 -11.68
C ARG A 30 -13.65 12.44 -12.94
N ASP A 31 -12.40 12.07 -13.20
CA ASP A 31 -11.70 12.40 -14.43
C ASP A 31 -10.73 11.28 -14.76
N LYS A 32 -11.06 10.52 -15.80
CA LYS A 32 -10.30 9.36 -16.26
C LYS A 32 -9.00 9.74 -16.96
N ARG A 33 -8.85 10.99 -17.41
CA ARG A 33 -7.69 11.43 -18.19
C ARG A 33 -6.60 12.01 -17.31
N TYR A 34 -6.96 12.56 -16.16
CA TYR A 34 -5.98 13.08 -15.23
C TYR A 34 -5.09 11.98 -14.63
N LEU A 35 -3.79 12.02 -14.94
CA LEU A 35 -2.84 10.98 -14.52
C LEU A 35 -2.82 10.72 -13.00
N ALA A 36 -3.02 11.76 -12.16
CA ALA A 36 -3.05 11.54 -10.71
C ALA A 36 -4.26 10.68 -10.30
N ASN A 37 -5.42 10.85 -10.94
CA ASN A 37 -6.61 10.02 -10.67
C ASN A 37 -6.37 8.57 -11.08
N GLN A 38 -5.71 8.35 -12.21
CA GLN A 38 -5.31 7.01 -12.64
C GLN A 38 -4.34 6.39 -11.63
N ALA A 39 -3.31 7.12 -11.21
CA ALA A 39 -2.32 6.65 -10.25
C ALA A 39 -2.94 6.35 -8.87
N TYR A 40 -3.83 7.20 -8.37
CA TYR A 40 -4.60 6.91 -7.15
C TYR A 40 -5.49 5.68 -7.34
N THR A 41 -6.17 5.55 -8.47
CA THR A 41 -7.00 4.36 -8.75
C THR A 41 -6.16 3.09 -8.72
N ILE A 42 -4.97 3.09 -9.34
CA ILE A 42 -4.05 1.96 -9.31
C ILE A 42 -3.59 1.69 -7.87
N PHE A 43 -3.26 2.72 -7.09
CA PHE A 43 -2.97 2.55 -5.66
C PHE A 43 -4.09 1.81 -4.94
N PHE A 44 -5.33 2.29 -5.09
CA PHE A 44 -6.49 1.72 -4.41
C PHE A 44 -6.78 0.28 -4.88
N TRP A 45 -6.76 0.03 -6.19
CA TRP A 45 -7.06 -1.29 -6.73
C TRP A 45 -5.96 -2.30 -6.47
N SER A 46 -4.69 -1.94 -6.62
CA SER A 46 -3.59 -2.87 -6.38
C SER A 46 -3.58 -3.32 -4.91
N VAL A 47 -3.70 -2.40 -3.95
CA VAL A 47 -3.79 -2.78 -2.53
C VAL A 47 -5.05 -3.62 -2.26
N GLY A 48 -6.21 -3.21 -2.79
CA GLY A 48 -7.46 -3.95 -2.61
C GLY A 48 -7.40 -5.38 -3.15
N ILE A 49 -6.88 -5.57 -4.37
CA ILE A 49 -6.70 -6.88 -5.00
C ILE A 49 -5.65 -7.70 -4.25
N GLY A 50 -4.55 -7.09 -3.82
CA GLY A 50 -3.52 -7.74 -3.01
C GLY A 50 -4.08 -8.31 -1.71
N LEU A 51 -4.95 -7.55 -1.03
CA LEU A 51 -5.64 -8.04 0.16
C LEU A 51 -6.60 -9.20 -0.14
N LEU A 52 -7.26 -9.24 -1.31
CA LEU A 52 -8.07 -10.41 -1.71
C LEU A 52 -7.21 -11.65 -1.88
N PHE A 53 -6.03 -11.55 -2.51
CA PHE A 53 -5.08 -12.67 -2.58
C PHE A 53 -4.67 -13.16 -1.18
N ASN A 54 -4.51 -12.24 -0.23
CA ASN A 54 -4.18 -12.57 1.15
C ASN A 54 -5.25 -13.44 1.82
N VAL A 55 -6.52 -13.07 1.61
CA VAL A 55 -7.67 -13.84 2.10
C VAL A 55 -7.75 -15.21 1.44
N ILE A 56 -7.52 -15.27 0.12
CA ILE A 56 -7.63 -16.48 -0.67
C ILE A 56 -6.63 -17.54 -0.17
N TYR A 57 -5.36 -17.17 0.06
CA TYR A 57 -4.34 -18.18 0.36
C TYR A 57 -4.49 -18.86 1.71
N VAL A 58 -5.10 -18.20 2.69
CA VAL A 58 -5.35 -18.76 4.02
C VAL A 58 -6.31 -19.97 3.94
N ILE A 59 -7.06 -20.10 2.84
CA ILE A 59 -7.99 -21.20 2.59
C ILE A 59 -7.28 -22.40 1.93
N PHE A 60 -6.09 -22.21 1.34
CA PHE A 60 -5.35 -23.26 0.65
C PHE A 60 -4.23 -23.83 1.53
N PRO A 61 -4.21 -25.13 1.84
CA PRO A 61 -3.19 -25.74 2.69
C PRO A 61 -1.90 -26.10 1.94
N GLU A 62 -1.76 -25.70 0.68
CA GLU A 62 -0.60 -26.05 -0.16
C GLU A 62 0.47 -24.98 -0.04
N GLU A 63 1.69 -25.40 0.33
CA GLU A 63 2.79 -24.51 0.69
C GLU A 63 3.20 -23.57 -0.45
N ASN A 64 3.30 -24.07 -1.70
CA ASN A 64 3.70 -23.25 -2.84
C ASN A 64 2.64 -22.17 -3.17
N LEU A 65 1.36 -22.47 -2.99
CA LEU A 65 0.26 -21.53 -3.16
C LEU A 65 0.27 -20.46 -2.06
N ILE A 66 0.55 -20.83 -0.81
CA ILE A 66 0.70 -19.87 0.30
C ILE A 66 1.84 -18.89 -0.03
N ILE A 67 2.99 -19.40 -0.46
CA ILE A 67 4.15 -18.57 -0.84
C ILE A 67 3.81 -17.68 -2.03
N ALA A 68 3.26 -18.24 -3.11
CA ALA A 68 2.96 -17.50 -4.33
C ALA A 68 1.93 -16.38 -4.09
N PHE A 69 0.90 -16.65 -3.30
CA PHE A 69 -0.11 -15.65 -2.98
C PHE A 69 0.38 -14.61 -1.97
N ASN A 70 1.17 -14.98 -0.95
CA ASN A 70 1.79 -14.01 -0.06
C ASN A 70 2.71 -13.05 -0.83
N LEU A 71 3.53 -13.60 -1.74
CA LEU A 71 4.36 -12.80 -2.63
C LEU A 71 3.48 -11.88 -3.50
N THR A 72 2.45 -12.43 -4.16
CA THR A 72 1.53 -11.64 -5.00
C THR A 72 0.87 -10.50 -4.22
N THR A 73 0.47 -10.73 -2.97
CA THR A 73 -0.07 -9.70 -2.08
C THR A 73 0.94 -8.59 -1.84
N THR A 74 2.16 -8.95 -1.41
CA THR A 74 3.25 -8.00 -1.15
C THR A 74 3.56 -7.16 -2.39
N GLU A 75 3.59 -7.80 -3.54
CA GLU A 75 3.87 -7.17 -4.82
C GLU A 75 2.80 -6.16 -5.25
N LEU A 76 1.53 -6.55 -5.12
CA LEU A 76 0.42 -5.66 -5.42
C LEU A 76 0.35 -4.47 -4.47
N VAL A 77 0.68 -4.67 -3.20
CA VAL A 77 0.80 -3.57 -2.22
C VAL A 77 1.93 -2.62 -2.61
N ASN A 78 3.11 -3.13 -2.94
CA ASN A 78 4.27 -2.33 -3.35
C ASN A 78 3.99 -1.52 -4.61
N ALA A 79 3.38 -2.15 -5.62
CA ALA A 79 2.89 -1.47 -6.82
C ALA A 79 1.87 -0.38 -6.48
N GLY A 80 1.03 -0.62 -5.47
CA GLY A 80 0.12 0.36 -4.91
C GLY A 80 0.85 1.60 -4.38
N PHE A 81 1.83 1.43 -3.50
CA PHE A 81 2.60 2.55 -2.94
C PHE A 81 3.41 3.30 -3.98
N ALA A 82 4.01 2.60 -4.94
CA ALA A 82 4.68 3.24 -6.07
C ALA A 82 3.71 4.14 -6.85
N SER A 83 2.46 3.68 -7.04
CA SER A 83 1.40 4.46 -7.69
C SER A 83 0.95 5.65 -6.83
N LEU A 84 0.94 5.51 -5.50
CA LEU A 84 0.68 6.62 -4.57
C LEU A 84 1.77 7.69 -4.64
N LEU A 85 3.04 7.28 -4.73
CA LEU A 85 4.17 8.19 -4.94
C LEU A 85 4.06 8.91 -6.29
N LEU A 86 3.72 8.18 -7.35
CA LEU A 86 3.46 8.77 -8.67
C LEU A 86 2.36 9.83 -8.60
N ALA A 87 1.23 9.54 -7.97
CA ALA A 87 0.15 10.50 -7.80
C ALA A 87 0.62 11.76 -7.05
N THR A 88 1.42 11.59 -6.00
CA THR A 88 2.03 12.69 -5.23
C THR A 88 2.97 13.53 -6.10
N LEU A 89 3.79 12.89 -6.95
CA LEU A 89 4.69 13.57 -7.88
C LEU A 89 3.95 14.34 -8.97
N VAL A 90 2.86 13.79 -9.51
CA VAL A 90 1.98 14.50 -10.47
C VAL A 90 1.43 15.78 -9.84
N ILE A 91 1.00 15.72 -8.58
CA ILE A 91 0.53 16.91 -7.88
C ILE A 91 1.66 17.92 -7.66
N TYR A 92 2.88 17.46 -7.36
CA TYR A 92 4.01 18.33 -7.08
C TYR A 92 4.56 19.04 -8.33
N LYS A 93 4.76 18.30 -9.43
CA LYS A 93 5.44 18.81 -10.65
C LYS A 93 4.49 19.10 -11.82
N GLY A 94 3.23 18.69 -11.72
CA GLY A 94 2.28 18.74 -12.83
C GLY A 94 2.43 17.57 -13.81
N GLU A 95 1.33 17.25 -14.49
CA GLU A 95 1.20 16.05 -15.32
C GLU A 95 2.15 16.00 -16.52
N LYS A 96 2.37 17.13 -17.22
CA LYS A 96 3.21 17.18 -18.42
C LYS A 96 4.68 16.84 -18.12
N ILE A 97 5.21 17.39 -17.02
CA ILE A 97 6.60 17.17 -16.59
C ILE A 97 6.82 15.70 -16.18
N VAL A 98 5.81 15.11 -15.55
CA VAL A 98 5.81 13.71 -15.12
C VAL A 98 5.70 12.76 -16.33
N GLN A 99 4.76 13.00 -17.24
CA GLN A 99 4.56 12.17 -18.44
C GLN A 99 5.79 12.12 -19.36
N GLU A 100 6.51 13.24 -19.50
CA GLU A 100 7.74 13.32 -20.31
C GLU A 100 8.94 12.61 -19.63
N SER A 101 8.90 12.41 -18.31
CA SER A 101 9.98 11.75 -17.58
C SER A 101 9.94 10.22 -17.75
N ILE A 102 10.78 9.71 -18.66
CA ILE A 102 11.13 8.27 -18.79
C ILE A 102 11.50 7.63 -17.43
N GLN A 103 11.96 8.45 -16.48
CA GLN A 103 12.29 8.08 -15.11
C GLN A 103 11.16 7.37 -14.35
N ILE A 104 9.89 7.70 -14.57
CA ILE A 104 8.79 7.06 -13.84
C ILE A 104 8.55 5.64 -14.35
N LYS A 105 8.64 5.42 -15.67
CA LYS A 105 8.58 4.08 -16.24
C LYS A 105 9.78 3.24 -15.79
N ILE A 106 10.95 3.85 -15.66
CA ILE A 106 12.16 3.18 -15.14
C ILE A 106 12.05 2.88 -13.64
N ILE A 107 11.46 3.76 -12.83
CA ILE A 107 11.24 3.53 -11.40
C ILE A 107 10.19 2.44 -11.20
N MET A 108 9.08 2.48 -11.92
CA MET A 108 8.05 1.45 -11.86
C MET A 108 8.57 0.09 -12.35
N LEU A 109 9.39 0.09 -13.41
CA LEU A 109 10.06 -1.10 -13.90
C LEU A 109 11.13 -1.60 -12.93
N GLY A 110 11.87 -0.69 -12.30
CA GLY A 110 12.91 -1.01 -11.31
C GLY A 110 12.34 -1.59 -10.02
N ILE A 111 11.20 -1.06 -9.56
CA ILE A 111 10.44 -1.63 -8.46
C ILE A 111 9.93 -3.00 -8.88
N ALA A 112 9.25 -3.13 -10.03
CA ALA A 112 8.76 -4.41 -10.53
C ALA A 112 9.86 -5.48 -10.73
N ILE A 113 11.07 -5.08 -11.13
CA ILE A 113 12.23 -5.97 -11.25
C ILE A 113 12.81 -6.32 -9.88
N ALA A 114 12.93 -5.36 -8.95
CA ALA A 114 13.43 -5.61 -7.60
C ALA A 114 12.51 -6.60 -6.86
N CYS A 115 11.22 -6.36 -6.94
CA CYS A 115 10.11 -7.23 -6.57
C CYS A 115 10.22 -8.67 -7.10
N VAL A 116 10.41 -8.84 -8.42
CA VAL A 116 10.64 -10.16 -9.03
C VAL A 116 11.93 -10.81 -8.53
N ILE A 117 13.00 -10.04 -8.32
CA ILE A 117 14.28 -10.56 -7.81
C ILE A 117 14.17 -10.95 -6.33
N LEU A 118 13.45 -10.19 -5.51
CA LEU A 118 13.22 -10.45 -4.09
C LEU A 118 12.33 -11.69 -3.89
N GLY A 119 11.30 -11.85 -4.72
CA GLY A 119 10.46 -13.06 -4.77
C GLY A 119 11.18 -14.32 -5.27
N LEU A 120 12.35 -14.17 -5.90
CA LEU A 120 13.20 -15.27 -6.36
C LEU A 120 14.36 -15.58 -5.40
N ILE A 121 14.49 -14.87 -4.27
CA ILE A 121 15.50 -15.21 -3.25
C ILE A 121 15.12 -16.58 -2.67
N PRO A 122 15.93 -17.63 -2.87
CA PRO A 122 15.64 -18.94 -2.31
C PRO A 122 15.58 -18.84 -0.78
N GLY A 123 14.47 -19.28 -0.18
CA GLY A 123 14.23 -19.16 1.26
C GLY A 123 13.80 -17.76 1.73
N GLY A 124 13.40 -16.86 0.82
CA GLY A 124 12.90 -15.53 1.15
C GLY A 124 11.61 -15.55 1.97
N ILE A 125 10.65 -16.40 1.57
CA ILE A 125 9.41 -16.71 2.27
C ILE A 125 9.40 -18.22 2.54
N TYR A 126 8.96 -18.62 3.73
CA TYR A 126 8.82 -20.02 4.13
C TYR A 126 7.53 -20.22 4.93
N VAL A 127 7.00 -21.45 4.94
CA VAL A 127 5.72 -21.75 5.60
C VAL A 127 5.95 -22.50 6.91
N ILE A 128 5.41 -21.98 8.01
CA ILE A 128 5.36 -22.67 9.31
C ILE A 128 3.92 -22.71 9.77
N MET A 129 3.37 -23.91 10.04
CA MET A 129 1.99 -24.06 10.54
C MET A 129 0.93 -23.35 9.67
N ASN A 130 1.09 -23.38 8.35
CA ASN A 130 0.26 -22.67 7.33
C ASN A 130 0.44 -21.14 7.29
N ASP A 131 1.49 -20.61 7.91
CA ASP A 131 1.79 -19.18 7.94
C ASP A 131 2.97 -18.85 7.04
N ALA A 132 2.79 -17.89 6.14
CA ALA A 132 3.87 -17.34 5.35
C ALA A 132 4.72 -16.42 6.23
N LEU A 133 5.94 -16.84 6.53
CA LEU A 133 6.93 -16.06 7.26
C LEU A 133 8.03 -15.59 6.33
N TRP A 134 8.60 -14.44 6.65
CA TRP A 134 9.64 -13.79 5.89
C TRP A 134 11.00 -14.04 6.53
N SER A 135 11.98 -14.45 5.72
CA SER A 135 13.37 -14.37 6.13
C SER A 135 13.73 -12.92 6.47
N VAL A 136 14.68 -12.76 7.40
CA VAL A 136 15.17 -11.43 7.81
C VAL A 136 15.66 -10.61 6.61
N ALA A 137 16.35 -11.26 5.67
CA ALA A 137 16.86 -10.60 4.47
C ALA A 137 15.71 -10.07 3.60
N PHE A 138 14.70 -10.91 3.33
CA PHE A 138 13.52 -10.52 2.55
C PHE A 138 12.75 -9.39 3.24
N GLY A 139 12.40 -9.56 4.51
CA GLY A 139 11.62 -8.56 5.23
C GLY A 139 12.35 -7.23 5.44
N THR A 140 13.68 -7.23 5.57
CA THR A 140 14.47 -5.99 5.62
C THR A 140 14.45 -5.24 4.29
N MET A 141 14.57 -5.95 3.17
CA MET A 141 14.49 -5.34 1.83
C MET A 141 13.10 -4.77 1.57
N GLU A 142 12.05 -5.51 1.95
CA GLU A 142 10.67 -5.05 1.88
C GLU A 142 10.43 -3.80 2.74
N LEU A 143 10.97 -3.77 3.95
CA LEU A 143 10.92 -2.56 4.80
C LEU A 143 11.62 -1.38 4.14
N ILE A 144 12.84 -1.53 3.64
CA ILE A 144 13.57 -0.43 3.00
C ILE A 144 12.77 0.12 1.82
N LEU A 145 12.20 -0.76 0.98
CA LEU A 145 11.43 -0.40 -0.18
C LEU A 145 10.12 0.33 0.20
N THR A 146 9.28 -0.32 1.01
CA THR A 146 7.96 0.22 1.41
C THR A 146 8.11 1.52 2.19
N GLN A 147 9.00 1.54 3.19
CA GLN A 147 9.21 2.70 4.04
C GLN A 147 9.87 3.83 3.27
N GLY A 148 10.80 3.53 2.35
CA GLY A 148 11.41 4.51 1.46
C GLY A 148 10.38 5.22 0.58
N ILE A 149 9.47 4.46 -0.05
CA ILE A 149 8.40 5.01 -0.90
C ILE A 149 7.43 5.87 -0.08
N LEU A 150 6.96 5.37 1.07
CA LEU A 150 6.01 6.09 1.91
C LEU A 150 6.63 7.34 2.54
N LEU A 151 7.90 7.28 2.97
CA LEU A 151 8.63 8.45 3.46
C LEU A 151 8.79 9.51 2.37
N ALA A 152 9.12 9.09 1.14
CA ALA A 152 9.17 10.02 0.01
C ALA A 152 7.81 10.69 -0.24
N CYS A 153 6.70 9.94 -0.15
CA CYS A 153 5.35 10.51 -0.24
C CYS A 153 5.11 11.57 0.83
N VAL A 154 5.47 11.31 2.09
CA VAL A 154 5.31 12.26 3.20
C VAL A 154 6.15 13.52 2.96
N VAL A 155 7.44 13.37 2.62
CA VAL A 155 8.35 14.49 2.39
C VAL A 155 7.87 15.39 1.26
N ILE A 156 7.51 14.81 0.11
CA ILE A 156 7.00 15.58 -1.03
C ILE A 156 5.68 16.26 -0.65
N SER A 157 4.79 15.56 0.08
CA SER A 157 3.52 16.14 0.54
C SER A 157 3.72 17.32 1.50
N LEU A 158 4.71 17.25 2.38
CA LEU A 158 5.10 18.37 3.27
C LEU A 158 5.72 19.55 2.51
N THR A 159 6.24 19.35 1.30
CA THR A 159 6.60 20.47 0.42
C THR A 159 5.35 21.07 -0.21
N ILE A 160 4.48 20.24 -0.81
CA ILE A 160 3.23 20.68 -1.46
C ILE A 160 2.34 21.49 -0.50
N ILE A 161 2.25 21.10 0.77
CA ILE A 161 1.33 21.72 1.74
C ILE A 161 1.70 23.17 2.09
N LYS A 162 2.95 23.59 1.83
CA LYS A 162 3.41 24.96 2.10
C LYS A 162 2.80 25.98 1.13
N ASP A 163 2.49 25.54 -0.08
CA ASP A 163 1.97 26.39 -1.15
C ASP A 163 0.43 26.40 -1.22
N LEU A 164 -0.22 25.70 -0.29
CA LEU A 164 -1.68 25.59 -0.25
C LEU A 164 -2.34 26.66 0.61
N GLY A 165 -3.46 27.21 0.12
CA GLY A 165 -4.35 28.04 0.92
C GLY A 165 -4.95 27.30 2.13
N PRO A 166 -5.44 28.00 3.17
CA PRO A 166 -5.82 27.40 4.46
C PRO A 166 -6.81 26.24 4.39
N GLU A 167 -7.82 26.34 3.52
CA GLU A 167 -8.82 25.29 3.35
C GLU A 167 -8.22 24.02 2.73
N MET A 168 -7.42 24.19 1.67
CA MET A 168 -6.76 23.08 0.99
C MET A 168 -5.68 22.45 1.86
N LYS A 169 -5.00 23.26 2.67
CA LYS A 169 -4.00 22.81 3.64
C LYS A 169 -4.59 21.83 4.65
N ARG A 170 -5.75 22.14 5.24
CA ARG A 170 -6.43 21.25 6.20
C ARG A 170 -6.81 19.91 5.57
N LYS A 171 -7.30 19.92 4.34
CA LYS A 171 -7.67 18.70 3.60
C LYS A 171 -6.44 17.88 3.23
N PHE A 172 -5.39 18.53 2.75
CA PHE A 172 -4.15 17.86 2.38
C PHE A 172 -3.39 17.31 3.61
N LEU A 173 -3.60 17.88 4.79
CA LEU A 173 -3.12 17.28 6.03
C LEU A 173 -3.76 15.91 6.31
N LEU A 174 -5.05 15.71 5.98
CA LEU A 174 -5.69 14.39 6.08
C LEU A 174 -4.98 13.37 5.18
N TYR A 175 -4.62 13.78 3.95
CA TYR A 175 -3.84 12.94 3.04
C TYR A 175 -2.50 12.50 3.67
N ILE A 176 -1.76 13.44 4.25
CA ILE A 176 -0.47 13.17 4.92
C ILE A 176 -0.65 12.23 6.11
N ILE A 177 -1.65 12.49 6.98
CA ILE A 177 -1.95 11.63 8.13
C ILE A 177 -2.30 10.22 7.65
N GLY A 178 -3.05 10.10 6.56
CA GLY A 178 -3.39 8.80 5.99
C GLY A 178 -2.17 8.03 5.50
N ILE A 179 -1.20 8.69 4.86
CA ILE A 179 0.09 8.07 4.48
C ILE A 179 0.86 7.61 5.72
N VAL A 180 0.88 8.42 6.79
CA VAL A 180 1.55 8.05 8.05
C VAL A 180 0.91 6.82 8.69
N PHE A 181 -0.42 6.70 8.66
CA PHE A 181 -1.11 5.51 9.15
C PHE A 181 -0.76 4.26 8.33
N LEU A 182 -0.70 4.37 7.00
CA LEU A 182 -0.18 3.27 6.17
C LEU A 182 1.26 2.93 6.55
N ASN A 183 2.13 3.93 6.72
CA ASN A 183 3.52 3.71 7.09
C ASN A 183 3.67 2.88 8.38
N ILE A 184 2.93 3.25 9.43
CA ILE A 184 2.91 2.53 10.71
C ILE A 184 2.39 1.10 10.54
N THR A 185 1.26 0.91 9.84
CA THR A 185 0.67 -0.42 9.67
C THR A 185 1.62 -1.34 8.91
N PHE A 186 2.18 -0.90 7.78
CA PHE A 186 3.04 -1.75 6.96
C PHE A 186 4.41 -2.01 7.60
N PHE A 187 4.92 -1.07 8.39
CA PHE A 187 6.07 -1.34 9.25
C PHE A 187 5.76 -2.49 10.22
N GLY A 188 4.61 -2.41 10.90
CA GLY A 188 4.15 -3.46 11.80
C GLY A 188 3.98 -4.81 11.12
N THR A 189 3.30 -4.87 9.97
CA THR A 189 3.09 -6.11 9.19
C THR A 189 4.41 -6.76 8.78
N ALA A 190 5.42 -5.98 8.36
CA ALA A 190 6.70 -6.55 7.97
C ALA A 190 7.48 -7.11 9.18
N ILE A 191 7.47 -6.42 10.32
CA ILE A 191 8.06 -6.93 11.57
C ILE A 191 7.37 -8.21 12.02
N ASP A 192 6.04 -8.25 11.91
CA ASP A 192 5.22 -9.40 12.24
C ASP A 192 5.52 -10.62 11.35
N ASN A 193 5.60 -10.42 10.03
CA ASN A 193 5.93 -11.49 9.08
C ASN A 193 7.37 -12.01 9.25
N MET A 194 8.30 -11.20 9.75
CA MET A 194 9.65 -11.67 10.12
C MET A 194 9.68 -12.44 11.45
N ASN A 195 8.57 -12.48 12.19
CA ASN A 195 8.40 -13.17 13.47
C ASN A 195 9.49 -12.83 14.50
N PHE A 196 9.95 -11.56 14.52
CA PHE A 196 10.99 -11.13 15.45
C PHE A 196 10.53 -11.10 16.91
N PHE A 197 9.24 -10.80 17.12
CA PHE A 197 8.66 -10.58 18.44
C PHE A 197 7.24 -11.18 18.47
N PRO A 198 7.09 -12.48 18.76
CA PRO A 198 5.77 -13.13 18.81
C PRO A 198 4.82 -12.46 19.82
N GLU A 199 5.35 -11.84 20.87
CA GLU A 199 4.58 -11.21 21.95
C GLU A 199 3.84 -9.94 21.51
N ILE A 200 4.23 -9.34 20.39
CA ILE A 200 3.61 -8.11 19.87
C ILE A 200 2.73 -8.36 18.64
N HIS A 201 2.53 -9.62 18.23
CA HIS A 201 1.67 -10.01 17.11
C HIS A 201 0.25 -9.43 17.25
N ASP A 202 -0.32 -9.53 18.45
CA ASP A 202 -1.65 -8.99 18.74
C ASP A 202 -1.67 -7.46 18.61
N VAL A 203 -0.62 -6.77 19.04
CA VAL A 203 -0.50 -5.30 18.94
C VAL A 203 -0.52 -4.88 17.48
N PHE A 204 0.27 -5.54 16.62
CA PHE A 204 0.28 -5.24 15.18
C PHE A 204 -1.03 -5.60 14.50
N SER A 205 -1.68 -6.68 14.93
CA SER A 205 -3.02 -7.04 14.47
C SER A 205 -4.03 -5.93 14.74
N TYR A 206 -3.98 -5.27 15.91
CA TYR A 206 -4.82 -4.10 16.18
C TYR A 206 -4.44 -2.88 15.34
N LEU A 207 -3.14 -2.65 15.09
CA LEU A 207 -2.68 -1.54 14.25
C LEU A 207 -3.13 -1.66 12.78
N ASN A 208 -3.53 -2.86 12.32
CA ASN A 208 -4.12 -3.02 10.99
C ASN A 208 -5.42 -2.22 10.81
N ILE A 209 -6.12 -1.81 11.88
CA ILE A 209 -7.28 -0.91 11.77
C ILE A 209 -6.88 0.47 11.21
N LEU A 210 -5.63 0.89 11.41
CA LEU A 210 -5.12 2.15 10.89
C LEU A 210 -5.06 2.15 9.36
N VAL A 211 -4.98 0.99 8.69
CA VAL A 211 -5.12 0.92 7.23
C VAL A 211 -6.49 1.43 6.79
N ILE A 212 -7.57 1.04 7.47
CA ILE A 212 -8.92 1.51 7.11
C ILE A 212 -9.00 3.03 7.27
N ILE A 213 -8.56 3.53 8.42
CA ILE A 213 -8.61 4.96 8.73
C ILE A 213 -7.73 5.73 7.74
N GLY A 214 -6.50 5.28 7.51
CA GLY A 214 -5.54 5.93 6.62
C GLY A 214 -6.01 5.98 5.17
N THR A 215 -6.63 4.90 4.71
CA THR A 215 -7.24 4.79 3.37
C THR A 215 -8.36 5.79 3.17
N ILE A 216 -9.25 5.90 4.15
CA ILE A 216 -10.35 6.88 4.15
C ILE A 216 -9.80 8.31 4.15
N LEU A 217 -8.79 8.59 4.99
CA LEU A 217 -8.15 9.91 5.07
C LEU A 217 -7.45 10.29 3.77
N ILE A 218 -6.75 9.36 3.12
CA ILE A 218 -6.15 9.57 1.80
C ILE A 218 -7.22 9.95 0.80
N TYR A 219 -8.30 9.17 0.70
CA TYR A 219 -9.41 9.45 -0.22
C TYR A 219 -9.98 10.87 0.01
N PHE A 220 -10.39 11.20 1.23
CA PHE A 220 -10.98 12.53 1.50
C PHE A 220 -9.99 13.69 1.33
N GLY A 221 -8.69 13.44 1.54
CA GLY A 221 -7.64 14.44 1.32
C GLY A 221 -7.45 14.80 -0.16
N ILE A 222 -7.75 13.88 -1.10
CA ILE A 222 -7.55 14.07 -2.54
C ILE A 222 -8.82 14.47 -3.29
N VAL A 223 -10.00 14.10 -2.77
CA VAL A 223 -11.30 14.21 -3.45
C VAL A 223 -11.61 15.59 -4.04
N ARG A 224 -11.21 16.69 -3.37
CA ARG A 224 -11.57 18.05 -3.82
C ARG A 224 -10.46 18.81 -4.54
N ARG A 225 -9.26 18.24 -4.68
CA ARG A 225 -8.20 18.84 -5.53
C ARG A 225 -8.46 18.62 -7.01
N THR A 226 -9.22 17.58 -7.33
CA THR A 226 -9.53 17.13 -8.69
C THR A 226 -10.79 17.78 -9.25
N GLU A 227 -11.57 18.49 -8.42
CA GLU A 227 -12.74 19.27 -8.83
C GLU A 227 -12.39 20.74 -9.17
N SER A 228 -11.17 21.17 -8.85
CA SER A 228 -10.68 22.54 -9.07
C SER A 228 -9.75 22.69 -10.29
N HIS A 229 -9.62 21.62 -11.09
CA HIS A 229 -9.00 21.64 -12.42
C HIS A 229 -10.11 21.54 -13.46
#